data_AF-A0A0F9AHX5-F1
#
_entry.id   AF-A0A0F9AHX5-F1
#
_cell.length_a   1.000
_cell.length_b   1.000
_cell.length_c   1.000
_cell.angle_alpha   90.00
_cell.angle_beta   90.00
_cell.angle_gamma   90.00
#
_symmetry.space_group_name_H-M   'P 1'
#
loop_
_entity.id
_entity.type
_entity.pdbx_description
1 polymer ?
#
loop_
_entity_poly.entity_id
_entity_poly.type
_entity_poly.pdbx_seq_one_letter_code
_entity_poly.pdbx_strand_id
1 'polypeptide(L)'
;SGAVNNDFIGDYRVEALLPNGAGNAAQWDRFPDTGEANYEDVDETPSDDDATYCYQNAAGLPQLDTHLMENLVTTAGLVAGVQTLLDARKDDAGSVTIQPVFRQGAADYVQSSVNLGDNYRYEREIVESDPDTAAAWTVAGINSVEFGYRRSA
;
A
#
# COMPACT_ATOMS: atom_id res chain seq x y z
N SER A 1 -15.57 -8.36 -4.32
CA SER A 1 -16.97 -7.96 -4.08
C SER A 1 -17.07 -7.42 -2.66
N GLY A 2 -17.62 -6.22 -2.49
CA GLY A 2 -17.78 -5.59 -1.17
C GLY A 2 -19.01 -6.08 -0.41
N ALA A 3 -19.00 -5.95 0.91
CA ALA A 3 -20.16 -6.20 1.76
C ALA A 3 -20.93 -4.90 2.06
N VAL A 4 -20.25 -3.75 1.93
CA VAL A 4 -20.79 -2.42 2.27
C VAL A 4 -21.26 -1.69 1.01
N ASN A 5 -20.40 -1.49 0.02
CA ASN A 5 -20.75 -0.80 -1.23
C ASN A 5 -21.23 -1.81 -2.27
N ASN A 6 -22.42 -2.38 -2.07
CA ASN A 6 -23.00 -3.43 -2.91
C ASN A 6 -24.13 -2.95 -3.85
N ASP A 7 -24.37 -1.63 -3.92
CA ASP A 7 -25.29 -0.97 -4.85
C ASP A 7 -24.69 0.37 -5.32
N PHE A 8 -25.40 1.09 -6.19
CA PHE A 8 -25.01 2.41 -6.67
C PHE A 8 -24.76 3.37 -5.50
N ILE A 9 -23.49 3.74 -5.31
CA ILE A 9 -23.06 4.61 -4.20
C ILE A 9 -23.38 6.09 -4.46
N GLY A 10 -23.63 6.50 -5.70
CA GLY A 10 -23.88 7.91 -6.04
C GLY A 10 -22.65 8.62 -6.58
N ASP A 11 -22.61 9.94 -6.40
CA ASP A 11 -21.51 10.79 -6.87
C ASP A 11 -20.36 10.80 -5.86
N TYR A 12 -19.21 10.29 -6.27
CA TYR A 12 -17.98 10.21 -5.50
C TYR A 12 -16.80 10.66 -6.35
N ARG A 13 -15.75 11.17 -5.68
CA ARG A 13 -14.45 11.44 -6.28
C ARG A 13 -13.40 10.47 -5.75
N VAL A 14 -12.36 10.25 -6.54
CA VAL A 14 -11.16 9.51 -6.13
C VAL A 14 -10.02 10.50 -5.93
N GLU A 15 -9.34 10.42 -4.81
CA GLU A 15 -8.09 11.12 -4.54
C GLU A 15 -6.98 10.08 -4.42
N ALA A 16 -5.96 10.22 -5.27
CA ALA A 16 -4.76 9.40 -5.20
C ALA A 16 -3.77 10.08 -4.23
N LEU A 17 -3.21 9.30 -3.31
CA LEU A 17 -2.20 9.74 -2.36
C LEU A 17 -0.90 8.99 -2.69
N LEU A 18 0.21 9.71 -2.69
CA LEU A 18 1.54 9.13 -2.88
C LEU A 18 2.28 9.05 -1.54
N PRO A 19 3.25 8.13 -1.40
CA PRO A 19 4.19 8.15 -0.29
C PRO A 19 4.91 9.49 -0.19
N ASN A 20 5.09 10.00 1.03
CA ASN A 20 5.81 11.27 1.27
C ASN A 20 6.77 11.22 2.46
N GLY A 21 6.98 10.03 3.01
CA GLY A 21 7.86 9.82 4.14
C GLY A 21 7.97 8.35 4.50
N ALA A 22 9.08 8.00 5.15
CA ALA A 22 9.28 6.67 5.70
C ALA A 22 8.25 6.40 6.80
N GLY A 23 7.61 5.23 6.75
CA GLY A 23 6.78 4.75 7.83
C GLY A 23 7.60 4.08 8.93
N ASN A 24 6.93 3.33 9.78
CA ASN A 24 7.50 2.60 10.89
C ASN A 24 8.48 1.50 10.47
N ALA A 25 8.26 0.88 9.30
CA ALA A 25 9.07 -0.22 8.81
C ALA A 25 9.67 0.11 7.44
N ALA A 26 10.97 -0.16 7.31
CA ALA A 26 11.75 -0.05 6.07
C ALA A 26 12.76 -1.22 6.04
N GLN A 27 12.24 -2.42 5.84
CA GLN A 27 12.97 -3.70 5.88
C GLN A 27 13.36 -4.23 4.50
N TRP A 28 12.71 -3.78 3.43
CA TRP A 28 13.08 -4.10 2.06
C TRP A 28 14.35 -3.33 1.67
N ASP A 29 15.14 -3.93 0.79
CA ASP A 29 16.31 -3.30 0.21
C ASP A 29 15.87 -2.26 -0.85
N ARG A 30 16.72 -1.27 -1.09
CA ARG A 30 16.48 -0.19 -2.05
C ARG A 30 17.35 -0.37 -3.28
N PHE A 31 16.86 0.08 -4.41
CA PHE A 31 17.64 0.19 -5.64
C PHE A 31 17.43 1.59 -6.21
N PRO A 32 18.49 2.35 -6.50
CA PRO A 32 19.91 1.96 -6.57
C PRO A 32 20.72 1.98 -5.25
N ASP A 33 20.11 2.27 -4.10
CA ASP A 33 20.74 2.45 -2.77
C ASP A 33 21.83 3.54 -2.75
N THR A 34 21.47 4.72 -3.24
CA THR A 34 22.33 5.92 -3.29
C THR A 34 22.20 6.85 -2.07
N GLY A 35 21.46 6.42 -1.05
CA GLY A 35 21.22 7.16 0.19
C GLY A 35 19.77 7.63 0.37
N GLU A 36 18.89 7.25 -0.55
CA GLU A 36 17.46 7.46 -0.48
C GLU A 36 16.77 6.64 0.63
N ALA A 37 15.62 7.10 1.06
CA ALA A 37 14.71 6.37 1.92
C ALA A 37 13.76 5.51 1.07
N ASN A 38 13.19 4.45 1.67
CA ASN A 38 12.35 3.50 0.94
C ASN A 38 11.11 4.12 0.29
N TYR A 39 10.58 5.23 0.82
CA TYR A 39 9.44 5.92 0.20
C TYR A 39 9.82 6.68 -1.07
N GLU A 40 11.08 7.09 -1.23
CA GLU A 40 11.56 7.82 -2.41
C GLU A 40 11.74 6.90 -3.62
N ASP A 41 11.67 5.58 -3.42
CA ASP A 41 11.70 4.56 -4.48
C ASP A 41 10.30 4.11 -4.93
N VAL A 42 9.24 4.70 -4.35
CA VAL A 42 7.84 4.34 -4.62
C VAL A 42 6.89 5.55 -4.61
N ASP A 43 7.42 6.77 -4.75
CA ASP A 43 6.63 8.01 -4.75
C ASP A 43 6.31 8.56 -6.16
N GLU A 44 6.69 7.82 -7.21
CA GLU A 44 6.59 8.27 -8.59
C GLU A 44 5.17 8.14 -9.17
N THR A 45 4.83 9.08 -10.05
CA THR A 45 3.61 9.00 -10.86
C THR A 45 3.85 9.52 -12.28
N PRO A 46 3.84 8.65 -13.32
CA PRO A 46 3.75 7.17 -13.27
C PRO A 46 5.01 6.51 -12.69
N SER A 47 4.91 5.21 -12.36
CA SER A 47 6.04 4.33 -12.02
C SER A 47 7.11 4.36 -13.11
N ASP A 48 8.38 4.27 -12.72
CA ASP A 48 9.54 4.18 -13.62
C ASP A 48 10.17 2.78 -13.68
N ASP A 49 9.45 1.78 -13.18
CA ASP A 49 9.72 0.34 -13.23
C ASP A 49 11.05 -0.07 -12.57
N ASP A 50 12.14 -0.13 -13.33
CA ASP A 50 13.44 -0.69 -12.91
C ASP A 50 14.49 0.42 -12.67
N ALA A 51 14.08 1.70 -12.59
CA ALA A 51 14.97 2.81 -12.30
C ALA A 51 15.13 3.04 -10.80
N THR A 52 14.02 3.12 -10.05
CA THR A 52 13.98 3.16 -8.57
C THR A 52 12.93 2.18 -8.05
N TYR A 53 13.30 1.34 -7.08
CA TYR A 53 12.36 0.38 -6.49
C TYR A 53 12.84 -0.22 -5.15
N CYS A 54 11.88 -0.59 -4.31
CA CYS A 54 12.12 -1.46 -3.16
C CYS A 54 12.05 -2.94 -3.56
N TYR A 55 12.99 -3.77 -3.11
CA TYR A 55 13.02 -5.20 -3.41
C TYR A 55 13.43 -6.07 -2.23
N GLN A 56 13.22 -7.39 -2.36
CA GLN A 56 13.73 -8.36 -1.40
C GLN A 56 13.96 -9.76 -2.03
N ASN A 57 14.95 -10.50 -1.56
CA ASN A 57 15.48 -11.75 -2.15
C ASN A 57 15.14 -13.07 -1.41
N ALA A 58 14.04 -13.14 -0.68
CA ALA A 58 13.60 -14.22 0.22
C ALA A 58 14.31 -14.33 1.59
N ALA A 59 15.46 -13.69 1.79
CA ALA A 59 16.13 -13.73 3.09
C ALA A 59 15.38 -12.89 4.14
N GLY A 60 15.35 -13.34 5.39
CA GLY A 60 14.79 -12.53 6.48
C GLY A 60 13.26 -12.38 6.48
N LEU A 61 12.54 -13.19 5.70
CA LEU A 61 11.08 -13.20 5.69
C LEU A 61 10.47 -13.56 7.06
N PRO A 62 9.31 -12.98 7.42
CA PRO A 62 8.57 -11.95 6.69
C PRO A 62 9.23 -10.58 6.79
N GLN A 63 9.12 -9.78 5.72
CA GLN A 63 9.57 -8.39 5.71
C GLN A 63 8.42 -7.44 5.35
N LEU A 64 8.44 -6.27 5.96
CA LEU A 64 7.42 -5.23 5.89
C LEU A 64 8.08 -3.88 5.58
N ASP A 65 7.51 -3.19 4.61
CA ASP A 65 7.72 -1.76 4.39
C ASP A 65 6.40 -1.02 4.58
N THR A 66 6.44 0.10 5.29
CA THR A 66 5.32 1.03 5.44
C THR A 66 5.79 2.45 5.14
N HIS A 67 4.86 3.27 4.67
CA HIS A 67 5.09 4.63 4.24
C HIS A 67 4.03 5.56 4.81
N LEU A 68 4.45 6.76 5.19
CA LEU A 68 3.54 7.88 5.37
C LEU A 68 3.07 8.33 4.00
N MET A 69 1.81 8.75 3.92
CA MET A 69 1.21 9.24 2.68
C MET A 69 0.94 10.74 2.76
N GLU A 70 0.78 11.35 1.60
CA GLU A 70 0.14 12.66 1.52
C GLU A 70 -1.24 12.67 2.20
N ASN A 71 -1.65 13.85 2.66
CA ASN A 71 -2.98 14.03 3.22
C ASN A 71 -4.00 14.21 2.10
N LEU A 72 -5.22 13.74 2.34
CA LEU A 72 -6.37 14.09 1.50
C LEU A 72 -6.55 15.61 1.40
N VAL A 73 -6.90 16.07 0.20
CA VAL A 73 -7.35 17.44 -0.06
C VAL A 73 -8.78 17.61 0.45
N THR A 74 -9.61 16.55 0.38
CA THR A 74 -10.90 16.52 1.11
C THR A 74 -10.64 16.68 2.61
N THR A 75 -11.29 17.66 3.24
CA THR A 75 -11.21 17.84 4.70
C THR A 75 -12.44 17.31 5.45
N ALA A 76 -13.55 17.03 4.75
CA ALA A 76 -14.78 16.50 5.35
C ALA A 76 -15.63 15.79 4.30
N GLY A 77 -16.38 14.77 4.71
CA GLY A 77 -17.26 14.00 3.85
C GLY A 77 -17.32 12.53 4.26
N LEU A 78 -18.09 11.75 3.50
CA LEU A 78 -18.10 10.29 3.61
C LEU A 78 -16.98 9.71 2.76
N VAL A 79 -16.31 8.68 3.27
CA VAL A 79 -15.35 7.88 2.51
C VAL A 79 -15.98 6.54 2.20
N ALA A 80 -16.08 6.20 0.91
CA ALA A 80 -16.64 4.91 0.48
C ALA A 80 -15.68 3.74 0.77
N GLY A 81 -14.37 3.99 0.72
CA GLY A 81 -13.35 3.01 1.03
C GLY A 81 -11.97 3.51 0.64
N VAL A 82 -10.96 2.70 0.94
CA VAL A 82 -9.58 2.90 0.50
C VAL A 82 -9.24 1.80 -0.51
N GLN A 83 -8.52 2.16 -1.58
CA GLN A 83 -7.95 1.21 -2.52
C GLN A 83 -6.43 1.38 -2.56
N THR A 84 -5.71 0.31 -2.24
CA THR A 84 -4.25 0.28 -2.44
C THR A 84 -3.93 -0.05 -3.89
N LEU A 85 -2.84 0.53 -4.38
CA LEU A 85 -2.26 0.27 -5.70
C LEU A 85 -0.79 -0.11 -5.49
N LEU A 86 -0.47 -1.40 -5.54
CA LEU A 86 0.90 -1.88 -5.45
C LEU A 86 1.38 -2.26 -6.84
N ASP A 87 2.30 -1.50 -7.43
CA ASP A 87 2.94 -1.91 -8.69
C ASP A 87 4.09 -2.86 -8.37
N ALA A 88 3.93 -4.14 -8.68
CA ALA A 88 4.87 -5.16 -8.24
C ALA A 88 5.04 -6.28 -9.26
N ARG A 89 6.26 -6.82 -9.31
CA ARG A 89 6.60 -8.04 -10.07
C ARG A 89 7.50 -8.93 -9.22
N LYS A 90 7.63 -10.18 -9.64
CA LYS A 90 8.72 -11.07 -9.22
C LYS A 90 9.70 -11.24 -10.37
N ASP A 91 10.95 -11.47 -10.05
CA ASP A 91 12.03 -11.73 -11.01
C ASP A 91 12.61 -13.14 -10.90
N ASP A 92 12.30 -13.87 -9.83
CA ASP A 92 12.74 -15.26 -9.62
C ASP A 92 11.64 -16.30 -9.92
N ALA A 93 12.07 -17.55 -10.08
CA ALA A 93 11.21 -18.71 -10.24
C ALA A 93 10.41 -19.01 -8.97
N GLY A 94 9.33 -19.79 -9.14
CA GLY A 94 8.41 -20.11 -8.05
C GLY A 94 7.35 -19.04 -7.81
N SER A 95 6.52 -19.30 -6.80
CA SER A 95 5.42 -18.42 -6.39
C SER A 95 5.91 -17.43 -5.34
N VAL A 96 5.69 -16.15 -5.59
CA VAL A 96 5.91 -15.07 -4.62
C VAL A 96 4.58 -14.40 -4.37
N THR A 97 4.28 -14.14 -3.09
CA THR A 97 3.08 -13.40 -2.73
C THR A 97 3.40 -12.15 -1.93
N ILE A 98 2.62 -11.10 -2.18
CA ILE A 98 2.65 -9.84 -1.43
C ILE A 98 1.30 -9.61 -0.77
N GLN A 99 1.28 -8.87 0.33
CA GLN A 99 0.08 -8.50 1.08
C GLN A 99 0.12 -7.00 1.36
N PRO A 100 -0.90 -6.22 0.94
CA PRO A 100 -1.04 -4.85 1.40
C PRO A 100 -1.16 -4.80 2.92
N VAL A 101 -0.59 -3.77 3.54
CA VAL A 101 -0.62 -3.54 4.98
C VAL A 101 -1.08 -2.12 5.28
N PHE A 102 -1.99 -2.01 6.24
CA PHE A 102 -2.51 -0.76 6.75
C PHE A 102 -2.05 -0.69 8.20
N ARG A 103 -1.11 0.19 8.52
CA ARG A 103 -0.62 0.35 9.88
C ARG A 103 -1.31 1.54 10.54
N GLN A 104 -1.95 1.28 11.66
CA GLN A 104 -2.71 2.28 12.42
C GLN A 104 -2.27 2.23 13.88
N GLY A 105 -1.67 3.34 14.34
CA GLY A 105 -1.02 3.40 15.64
C GLY A 105 0.13 2.39 15.75
N ALA A 106 -0.07 1.33 16.54
CA ALA A 106 0.95 0.29 16.77
C ALA A 106 0.61 -1.07 16.13
N ALA A 107 -0.53 -1.17 15.44
CA ALA A 107 -1.02 -2.42 14.87
C ALA A 107 -0.89 -2.43 13.34
N ASP A 108 -0.54 -3.61 12.80
CA ASP A 108 -0.44 -3.86 11.36
C ASP A 108 -1.65 -4.70 10.91
N TYR A 109 -2.51 -4.11 10.08
CA TYR A 109 -3.66 -4.76 9.48
C TYR A 109 -3.28 -5.29 8.10
N VAL A 110 -2.84 -6.55 8.08
CA VAL A 110 -2.42 -7.26 6.87
C VAL A 110 -3.64 -7.73 6.08
N GLN A 111 -3.69 -7.39 4.79
CA GLN A 111 -4.80 -7.71 3.90
C GLN A 111 -4.58 -9.01 3.11
N SER A 112 -5.46 -9.23 2.13
CA SER A 112 -5.46 -10.41 1.26
C SER A 112 -4.12 -10.60 0.53
N SER A 113 -3.69 -11.86 0.40
CA SER A 113 -2.45 -12.20 -0.31
C SER A 113 -2.67 -12.25 -1.81
N VAL A 114 -1.73 -11.64 -2.54
CA VAL A 114 -1.73 -11.53 -3.99
C VAL A 114 -0.51 -12.25 -4.57
N ASN A 115 -0.70 -13.06 -5.60
CA ASN A 115 0.40 -13.71 -6.31
C ASN A 115 0.99 -12.75 -7.34
N LEU A 116 2.31 -12.60 -7.34
CA LEU A 116 2.99 -11.74 -8.30
C LEU A 116 3.28 -12.46 -9.62
N GLY A 117 3.11 -11.72 -10.72
CA GLY A 117 3.58 -12.08 -12.05
C GLY A 117 5.02 -11.63 -12.29
N ASP A 118 5.56 -11.96 -13.46
CA ASP A 118 6.90 -11.58 -13.92
C ASP A 118 6.95 -10.22 -14.65
N ASN A 119 5.82 -9.51 -14.71
CA ASN A 119 5.67 -8.19 -15.29
C ASN A 119 5.07 -7.26 -14.24
N TYR A 120 5.47 -5.98 -14.26
CA TYR A 120 4.85 -4.95 -13.42
C TYR A 120 3.35 -4.86 -13.69
N ARG A 121 2.60 -4.81 -12.60
CA ARG A 121 1.15 -4.71 -12.60
C ARG A 121 0.70 -4.15 -11.26
N TYR A 122 -0.25 -3.22 -11.34
CA TYR A 122 -1.01 -2.79 -10.17
C TYR A 122 -1.86 -3.93 -9.60
N GLU A 123 -1.43 -4.43 -8.45
CA GLU A 123 -2.22 -5.25 -7.55
C GLU A 123 -3.04 -4.35 -6.63
N ARG A 124 -4.33 -4.65 -6.52
CA ARG A 124 -5.32 -3.77 -5.91
C ARG A 124 -6.09 -4.47 -4.82
N GLU A 125 -6.20 -3.83 -3.66
CA GLU A 125 -7.08 -4.24 -2.58
C GLU A 125 -8.00 -3.09 -2.20
N ILE A 126 -9.30 -3.37 -2.10
CA ILE A 126 -10.33 -2.41 -1.67
C ILE A 126 -10.76 -2.75 -0.25
N VAL A 127 -10.63 -1.79 0.65
CA VAL A 127 -11.01 -1.89 2.07
C VAL A 127 -12.09 -0.85 2.36
N GLU A 128 -13.32 -1.31 2.51
CA GLU A 128 -14.52 -0.44 2.65
C GLU A 128 -14.70 0.14 4.06
N SER A 129 -14.19 -0.55 5.07
CA SER A 129 -14.25 -0.15 6.49
C SER A 129 -12.85 -0.10 7.07
N ASP A 130 -12.61 0.84 7.97
CA ASP A 130 -11.37 0.96 8.73
C ASP A 130 -11.14 -0.33 9.53
N PRO A 131 -10.02 -1.06 9.30
CA PRO A 131 -9.77 -2.35 9.95
C PRO A 131 -9.44 -2.21 11.44
N ASP A 132 -9.00 -1.04 11.92
CA ASP A 132 -8.75 -0.76 13.34
C ASP A 132 -10.04 -0.57 14.12
N THR A 133 -10.99 0.17 13.53
CA THR A 133 -12.23 0.56 14.23
C THR A 133 -13.45 -0.28 13.84
N ALA A 134 -13.35 -1.06 12.76
CA ALA A 134 -14.46 -1.73 12.09
C ALA A 134 -15.61 -0.79 11.67
N ALA A 135 -15.34 0.52 11.57
CA ALA A 135 -16.30 1.56 11.20
C ALA A 135 -15.97 2.15 9.82
N ALA A 136 -16.80 3.09 9.35
CA ALA A 136 -16.51 3.81 8.12
C ALA A 136 -15.20 4.61 8.26
N TRP A 137 -14.41 4.64 7.19
CA TRP A 137 -13.22 5.48 7.13
C TRP A 137 -13.55 6.94 7.36
N THR A 138 -12.67 7.62 8.09
CA THR A 138 -12.72 9.08 8.25
C THR A 138 -11.53 9.71 7.54
N VAL A 139 -11.67 10.96 7.11
CA VAL A 139 -10.55 11.73 6.51
C VAL A 139 -9.34 11.75 7.45
N ALA A 140 -9.57 12.01 8.75
CA ALA A 140 -8.51 12.03 9.75
C ALA A 140 -7.88 10.65 9.96
N GLY A 141 -8.68 9.58 9.90
CA GLY A 141 -8.20 8.20 9.95
C GLY A 141 -7.23 7.91 8.81
N ILE A 142 -7.63 8.18 7.57
CA ILE A 142 -6.79 7.97 6.37
C ILE A 142 -5.48 8.74 6.46
N ASN A 143 -5.55 10.02 6.83
CA ASN A 143 -4.37 10.89 6.98
C ASN A 143 -3.41 10.44 8.10
N SER A 144 -3.83 9.51 8.96
CA SER A 144 -3.00 8.96 10.04
C SER A 144 -2.48 7.54 9.77
N VAL A 145 -2.95 6.89 8.70
CA VAL A 145 -2.58 5.52 8.35
C VAL A 145 -1.26 5.54 7.59
N GLU A 146 -0.37 4.64 7.97
CA GLU A 146 0.75 4.26 7.12
C GLU A 146 0.30 3.11 6.21
N PHE A 147 0.60 3.22 4.93
CA PHE A 147 0.29 2.18 3.94
C PHE A 147 1.57 1.48 3.51
N GLY A 148 1.47 0.20 3.21
CA GLY A 148 2.65 -0.58 2.90
C GLY A 148 2.35 -1.95 2.34
N TYR A 149 3.38 -2.77 2.35
CA TYR A 149 3.34 -4.11 1.80
C TYR A 149 4.26 -5.06 2.56
N ARG A 150 3.80 -6.31 2.64
CA ARG A 150 4.49 -7.39 3.32
C ARG A 150 4.67 -8.56 2.37
N ARG A 151 5.88 -9.11 2.34
CA ARG A 151 6.12 -10.44 1.78
C ARG A 151 6.25 -11.43 2.94
N SER A 152 5.48 -12.51 2.89
CA SER A 152 5.44 -13.54 3.95
C SER A 152 6.08 -14.87 3.55
N ALA A 153 6.25 -15.11 2.25
CA ALA A 153 6.88 -16.29 1.64
C ALA A 153 7.57 -15.91 0.32
#